data_AF-A0A1G2CIK7-F1
#
_entry.id   AF-A0A1G2CIK7-F1
#
_cell.length_a   1.000
_cell.length_b   1.000
_cell.length_c   1.000
_cell.angle_alpha   90.00
_cell.angle_beta   90.00
_cell.angle_gamma   90.00
#
_symmetry.space_group_name_H-M   'P 1'
#
loop_
_entity.id
_entity.type
_entity.pdbx_description
1 polymer ?
#
loop_
_entity_poly.entity_id
_entity_poly.type
_entity_poly.pdbx_seq_one_letter_code
_entity_poly.pdbx_strand_id
1 'polypeptide(L)'
;MTDLELLNALQAKSVLSAEQATALKKDIALSGRALEDVIYERRIVDDAKVVAVKSEILGVPYQHVDAASVDASLASVIPEDTMRTYRVAPLSKQDTTLVVGMVNPDDTKAQEALRFIARRLRLDLGVYLISYGDFQELLRKISPYKSAVESAVRSLSTASMGSGRKAVRFDEDIAKGGEEAPIIKIVSDTFREAVQSRASDIHLEPQENYLRIRFRVDGDLHEVATLPVELAQPIISRVKVISNLKIDETRVPQDGRFRAKVADRDIDFRVSTFPTPLGEKVAIRVLDPTTGLKSFETLGLTGGNLLAVEEGLAKPFGMILITGPTGSGKTTTLYALLSRLNKENVNIVSLEDPVEYFVAGLNQSQVRPEIGYDFASGLREILRQDPDIIMVGEIRDRETASLAVQAALTGHIVLSTLHTNNAAGVVPRLLDMGVEQFLLPVAL
;
A
#
# COMPACT_ATOMS: atom_id res chain seq x y z
N MET A 1 29.17 24.82 -14.37
CA MET A 1 30.31 24.34 -13.57
C MET A 1 30.43 22.85 -13.79
N THR A 2 31.61 22.37 -14.14
CA THR A 2 31.89 20.93 -14.29
C THR A 2 32.41 20.33 -12.99
N ASP A 3 32.27 19.01 -12.84
CA ASP A 3 32.85 18.27 -11.69
C ASP A 3 34.35 18.53 -11.53
N LEU A 4 35.08 18.71 -12.63
CA LEU A 4 36.52 18.98 -12.59
C LEU A 4 36.82 20.40 -12.08
N GLU A 5 36.00 21.39 -12.44
CA GLU A 5 36.10 22.76 -11.92
C GLU A 5 35.83 22.79 -10.41
N LEU A 6 34.79 22.09 -9.96
CA LEU A 6 34.47 22.00 -8.53
C LEU A 6 35.59 21.26 -7.77
N LEU A 7 36.08 20.13 -8.29
CA LEU A 7 37.19 19.37 -7.69
C LEU A 7 38.44 20.24 -7.50
N ASN A 8 38.83 20.98 -8.54
CA ASN A 8 39.99 21.87 -8.49
C ASN A 8 39.79 23.00 -7.47
N ALA A 9 38.59 23.57 -7.39
CA ALA A 9 38.27 24.62 -6.41
C ALA A 9 38.30 24.10 -4.97
N LEU A 10 37.77 22.90 -4.72
CA LEU A 10 37.82 22.25 -3.41
C LEU A 10 39.28 21.95 -2.99
N GLN A 11 40.14 21.55 -3.93
CA GLN A 11 41.56 21.37 -3.67
C GLN A 11 42.27 22.71 -3.39
N ALA A 12 42.00 23.75 -4.19
CA ALA A 12 42.61 25.07 -4.03
C ALA A 12 42.26 25.72 -2.67
N LYS A 13 41.04 25.48 -2.17
CA LYS A 13 40.57 25.96 -0.86
C LYS A 13 40.95 25.02 0.29
N SER A 14 41.80 24.01 0.05
CA SER A 14 42.24 23.01 1.04
C SER A 14 41.09 22.25 1.71
N VAL A 15 39.94 22.12 1.04
CA VAL A 15 38.83 21.28 1.50
C VAL A 15 39.14 19.81 1.24
N LEU A 16 39.81 19.51 0.12
CA LEU A 16 40.33 18.20 -0.23
C LEU A 16 41.85 18.17 -0.20
N SER A 17 42.44 17.09 0.29
CA SER A 17 43.87 16.82 0.11
C SER A 17 44.19 16.47 -1.34
N ALA A 18 45.45 16.65 -1.76
CA ALA A 18 45.89 16.31 -3.12
C ALA A 18 45.69 14.81 -3.44
N GLU A 19 45.86 13.95 -2.43
CA GLU A 19 45.59 12.52 -2.55
C GLU A 19 44.10 12.23 -2.74
N GLN A 20 43.23 12.86 -1.93
CA GLN A 20 41.77 12.71 -2.04
C GLN A 20 41.26 13.21 -3.40
N ALA A 21 41.76 14.35 -3.87
CA ALA A 21 41.38 14.92 -5.16
C ALA A 21 41.79 14.00 -6.33
N THR A 22 42.99 13.42 -6.26
CA THR A 22 43.46 12.48 -7.29
C THR A 22 42.65 11.18 -7.30
N ALA A 23 42.32 10.65 -6.12
CA ALA A 23 41.48 9.47 -5.99
C ALA A 23 40.06 9.71 -6.53
N LEU A 24 39.43 10.83 -6.17
CA LEU A 24 38.11 11.23 -6.65
C LEU A 24 38.09 11.41 -8.17
N LYS A 25 39.10 12.06 -8.74
CA LYS A 25 39.21 12.24 -10.19
C LYS A 25 39.23 10.91 -10.94
N LYS A 26 39.98 9.93 -10.44
CA LYS A 26 40.04 8.59 -11.01
C LYS A 26 38.70 7.86 -10.90
N ASP A 27 38.04 8.00 -9.76
CA ASP A 27 36.78 7.32 -9.47
C ASP A 27 35.62 7.85 -10.32
N ILE A 28 35.50 9.16 -10.48
CA ILE A 28 34.49 9.78 -11.37
C ILE A 28 34.70 9.34 -12.81
N ALA A 29 35.96 9.29 -13.27
CA ALA A 29 36.30 8.83 -14.62
C ALA A 29 35.96 7.35 -14.86
N LEU A 30 36.05 6.50 -13.84
CA LEU A 30 35.76 5.06 -13.94
C LEU A 30 34.27 4.73 -13.74
N SER A 31 33.60 5.44 -12.83
CA SER A 31 32.23 5.15 -12.41
C SER A 31 31.17 5.94 -13.19
N GLY A 32 31.55 7.05 -13.85
CA GLY A 32 30.63 7.96 -14.51
C GLY A 32 29.68 8.70 -13.56
N ARG A 33 29.94 8.66 -12.25
CA ARG A 33 29.11 9.27 -11.21
C ARG A 33 29.51 10.72 -10.97
N ALA A 34 28.56 11.56 -10.53
CA ALA A 34 28.83 12.94 -10.18
C ALA A 34 29.73 13.06 -8.94
N LEU A 35 30.63 14.05 -8.92
CA LEU A 35 31.57 14.30 -7.82
C LEU A 35 30.91 14.36 -6.45
N GLU A 36 29.84 15.16 -6.33
CA GLU A 36 29.14 15.40 -5.07
C GLU A 36 28.48 14.11 -4.52
N ASP A 37 28.02 13.21 -5.39
CA ASP A 37 27.44 11.93 -4.98
C ASP A 37 28.51 11.06 -4.28
N VAL A 38 29.72 11.03 -4.85
CA VAL A 38 30.84 10.22 -4.32
C VAL A 38 31.35 10.80 -3.02
N ILE A 39 31.47 12.13 -2.92
CA ILE A 39 31.88 12.82 -1.70
C ILE A 39 30.92 12.50 -0.55
N TYR A 40 29.62 12.64 -0.78
CA TYR A 40 28.58 12.42 0.22
C TYR A 40 28.52 10.96 0.67
N GLU A 41 28.45 10.00 -0.27
CA GLU A 41 28.31 8.58 0.08
C GLU A 41 29.51 8.02 0.83
N ARG A 42 30.71 8.45 0.48
CA ARG A 42 31.95 8.01 1.15
C ARG A 42 32.34 8.89 2.33
N ARG A 43 31.56 9.94 2.63
CA ARG A 43 31.80 10.91 3.72
C ARG A 43 33.23 11.45 3.69
N ILE A 44 33.73 11.78 2.51
CA ILE A 44 35.14 12.19 2.31
C ILE A 44 35.39 13.56 2.96
N VAL A 45 34.44 14.48 2.80
CA VAL A 45 34.42 15.81 3.41
C VAL A 45 33.00 16.17 3.81
N ASP A 46 32.87 17.16 4.68
CA ASP A 46 31.58 17.72 5.08
C ASP A 46 30.92 18.46 3.91
N ASP A 47 29.68 18.10 3.62
CA ASP A 47 28.82 18.69 2.59
C ASP A 47 28.68 20.21 2.75
N ALA A 48 28.67 20.72 3.98
CA ALA A 48 28.62 22.16 4.25
C ALA A 48 29.86 22.90 3.70
N LYS A 49 31.04 22.26 3.69
CA LYS A 49 32.25 22.84 3.11
C LYS A 49 32.20 22.83 1.59
N VAL A 50 31.65 21.76 0.99
CA VAL A 50 31.50 21.64 -0.47
C VAL A 50 30.58 22.72 -1.01
N VAL A 51 29.40 22.86 -0.40
CA VAL A 51 28.40 23.83 -0.84
C VAL A 51 28.85 25.28 -0.61
N ALA A 52 29.64 25.55 0.44
CA ALA A 52 30.21 26.88 0.67
C ALA A 52 31.16 27.32 -0.45
N VAL A 53 32.04 26.42 -0.92
CA VAL A 53 32.92 26.71 -2.07
C VAL A 53 32.09 26.91 -3.34
N LYS A 54 31.06 26.07 -3.55
CA LYS A 54 30.18 26.16 -4.73
C LYS A 54 29.38 27.46 -4.75
N SER A 55 28.88 27.91 -3.60
CA SER A 55 28.18 29.19 -3.40
C SER A 55 29.05 30.38 -3.82
N GLU A 56 30.32 30.41 -3.40
CA GLU A 56 31.28 31.48 -3.74
C GLU A 56 31.51 31.58 -5.25
N ILE A 57 31.62 30.45 -5.94
CA ILE A 57 31.90 30.43 -7.38
C ILE A 57 30.65 30.79 -8.21
N LEU A 58 29.48 30.26 -7.83
CA LEU A 58 28.24 30.46 -8.58
C LEU A 58 27.55 31.79 -8.24
N GLY A 59 27.91 32.44 -7.13
CA GLY A 59 27.26 33.67 -6.66
C GLY A 59 25.81 33.48 -6.23
N VAL A 60 25.41 32.24 -5.90
CA VAL A 60 24.05 31.89 -5.45
C VAL A 60 24.07 31.67 -3.95
N PRO A 61 23.18 32.30 -3.17
CA PRO A 61 23.17 32.15 -1.72
C PRO A 61 22.92 30.69 -1.31
N TYR A 62 23.78 30.20 -0.42
CA TYR A 62 23.59 28.91 0.25
C TYR A 62 22.62 29.05 1.41
N GLN A 63 21.68 28.11 1.52
CA GLN A 63 20.81 27.95 2.67
C GLN A 63 20.90 26.50 3.17
N HIS A 64 21.30 26.31 4.43
CA HIS A 64 21.14 25.02 5.08
C HIS A 64 19.65 24.77 5.32
N VAL A 65 19.20 23.55 5.02
CA VAL A 65 17.80 23.17 5.18
C VAL A 65 17.69 22.04 6.18
N ASP A 66 17.04 22.32 7.31
CA ASP A 66 16.55 21.28 8.18
C ASP A 66 15.32 20.62 7.54
N ALA A 67 15.48 19.39 7.05
CA ALA A 67 14.40 18.65 6.43
C ALA A 67 13.18 18.51 7.37
N ALA A 68 13.36 18.47 8.70
CA ALA A 68 12.25 18.39 9.65
C ALA A 68 11.32 19.62 9.61
N SER A 69 11.85 20.79 9.24
CA SER A 69 11.10 22.05 9.15
C SER A 69 10.26 22.21 7.87
N VAL A 70 10.56 21.45 6.82
CA VAL A 70 9.90 21.58 5.50
C VAL A 70 8.54 20.89 5.48
N ASP A 71 7.49 21.57 5.05
CA ASP A 71 6.14 20.99 4.97
C ASP A 71 6.06 19.88 3.91
N ALA A 72 5.56 18.70 4.28
CA ALA A 72 5.37 17.57 3.39
C ALA A 72 4.34 17.86 2.27
N SER A 73 3.43 18.82 2.48
CA SER A 73 2.47 19.26 1.46
C SER A 73 3.14 19.81 0.19
N LEU A 74 4.40 20.26 0.30
CA LEU A 74 5.21 20.75 -0.81
C LEU A 74 5.55 19.66 -1.84
N ALA A 75 5.39 18.38 -1.51
CA ALA A 75 5.49 17.26 -2.45
C ALA A 75 4.59 17.44 -3.68
N SER A 76 3.44 18.11 -3.51
CA SER A 76 2.48 18.38 -4.58
C SER A 76 2.89 19.52 -5.53
N VAL A 77 3.87 20.34 -5.14
CA VAL A 77 4.23 21.57 -5.85
C VAL A 77 5.17 21.29 -7.02
N ILE A 78 6.16 20.43 -6.80
CA ILE A 78 7.12 20.00 -7.82
C ILE A 78 6.97 18.49 -7.97
N PRO A 79 6.70 17.96 -9.18
CA PRO A 79 6.64 16.50 -9.36
C PRO A 79 7.95 15.84 -8.93
N GLU A 80 7.86 14.71 -8.23
CA GLU A 80 9.05 14.03 -7.69
C GLU A 80 10.08 13.69 -8.76
N ASP A 81 9.65 13.27 -9.95
CA ASP A 81 10.58 12.97 -11.05
C ASP A 81 11.36 14.23 -11.46
N THR A 82 10.71 15.41 -11.43
CA THR A 82 11.39 16.69 -11.65
C THR A 82 12.40 16.98 -10.53
N MET A 83 12.03 16.72 -9.27
CA MET A 83 12.94 16.89 -8.13
C MET A 83 14.21 16.06 -8.31
N ARG A 84 14.06 14.79 -8.69
CA ARG A 84 15.16 13.84 -8.86
C ARG A 84 16.01 14.14 -10.09
N THR A 85 15.40 14.34 -11.25
CA THR A 85 16.10 14.61 -12.50
C THR A 85 16.96 15.86 -12.41
N TYR A 86 16.42 16.94 -11.84
CA TYR A 86 17.10 18.24 -11.78
C TYR A 86 17.79 18.53 -10.44
N ARG A 87 17.70 17.60 -9.47
CA ARG A 87 18.23 17.76 -8.11
C ARG A 87 17.75 19.06 -7.44
N VAL A 88 16.43 19.22 -7.43
CA VAL A 88 15.73 20.40 -6.88
C VAL A 88 14.69 19.96 -5.86
N ALA A 89 14.51 20.73 -4.78
CA ALA A 89 13.51 20.44 -3.77
C ALA A 89 12.79 21.71 -3.32
N PRO A 90 11.46 21.70 -3.17
CA PRO A 90 10.74 22.84 -2.63
C PRO A 90 11.07 23.01 -1.15
N LEU A 91 11.42 24.24 -0.73
CA LEU A 91 11.78 24.55 0.66
C LEU A 91 10.61 25.20 1.40
N SER A 92 9.92 26.12 0.72
CA SER A 92 8.71 26.75 1.24
C SER A 92 7.85 27.30 0.11
N LYS A 93 6.56 27.42 0.36
CA LYS A 93 5.60 28.09 -0.51
C LYS A 93 4.88 29.15 0.32
N GLN A 94 5.13 30.40 0.00
CA GLN A 94 4.41 31.56 0.55
C GLN A 94 3.38 32.03 -0.49
N ASP A 95 2.47 32.92 -0.10
CA ASP A 95 1.32 33.33 -0.92
C ASP A 95 1.70 33.82 -2.34
N THR A 96 2.87 34.43 -2.49
CA THR A 96 3.36 34.96 -3.77
C THR A 96 4.64 34.32 -4.28
N THR A 97 5.32 33.50 -3.49
CA THR A 97 6.69 33.06 -3.80
C THR A 97 6.91 31.59 -3.45
N LEU A 98 7.44 30.85 -4.42
CA LEU A 98 7.96 29.50 -4.27
C LEU A 98 9.47 29.55 -4.08
N VAL A 99 9.94 29.11 -2.92
CA VAL A 99 11.36 29.00 -2.61
C VAL A 99 11.82 27.57 -2.85
N VAL A 100 12.82 27.41 -3.71
CA VAL A 100 13.35 26.11 -4.14
C VAL A 100 14.84 26.03 -3.85
N GLY A 101 15.26 24.91 -3.30
CA GLY A 101 16.66 24.53 -3.14
C GLY A 101 17.12 23.77 -4.36
N MET A 102 18.26 24.14 -4.93
CA MET A 102 18.89 23.45 -6.05
C MET A 102 20.28 22.97 -5.64
N VAL A 103 20.63 21.73 -6.00
CA VAL A 103 22.02 21.25 -5.88
C VAL A 103 22.89 21.89 -6.98
N ASN A 104 22.35 22.04 -8.19
CA ASN A 104 23.03 22.61 -9.36
C ASN A 104 22.29 23.85 -9.91
N PRO A 105 22.42 25.03 -9.29
CA PRO A 105 21.73 26.25 -9.75
C PRO A 105 22.10 26.72 -11.15
N ASP A 106 23.26 26.29 -11.67
CA ASP A 106 23.78 26.62 -12.99
C ASP A 106 23.25 25.72 -14.12
N ASP A 107 22.47 24.69 -13.80
CA ASP A 107 21.73 23.90 -14.79
C ASP A 107 20.57 24.72 -15.38
N THR A 108 20.73 25.16 -16.62
CA THR A 108 19.72 25.96 -17.33
C THR A 108 18.41 25.21 -17.54
N LYS A 109 18.44 23.89 -17.74
CA LYS A 109 17.23 23.08 -17.91
C LYS A 109 16.47 22.97 -16.59
N ALA A 110 17.18 22.81 -15.48
CA ALA A 110 16.60 22.83 -14.15
C ALA A 110 15.92 24.17 -13.86
N GLN A 111 16.59 25.29 -14.17
CA GLN A 111 16.02 26.63 -14.02
C GLN A 111 14.76 26.82 -14.88
N GLU A 112 14.76 26.37 -16.14
CA GLU A 112 13.60 26.46 -17.04
C GLU A 112 12.42 25.63 -16.52
N ALA A 113 12.66 24.41 -16.06
CA ALA A 113 11.63 23.56 -15.47
C ALA A 113 10.99 24.21 -14.24
N LEU A 114 11.79 24.78 -13.33
CA LEU A 114 11.29 25.50 -12.16
C LEU A 114 10.51 26.77 -12.53
N ARG A 115 10.99 27.55 -13.50
CA ARG A 115 10.26 28.74 -14.00
C ARG A 115 8.93 28.36 -14.62
N PHE A 116 8.85 27.24 -15.35
CA PHE A 116 7.61 26.73 -15.91
C PHE A 116 6.60 26.36 -14.81
N ILE A 117 7.05 25.65 -13.77
CA ILE A 117 6.22 25.27 -12.63
C ILE A 117 5.72 26.51 -11.88
N ALA A 118 6.63 27.44 -11.55
CA ALA A 118 6.28 28.68 -10.84
C ALA A 118 5.26 29.53 -11.62
N ARG A 119 5.44 29.68 -12.94
CA ARG A 119 4.48 30.37 -13.82
C ARG A 119 3.11 29.70 -13.85
N ARG A 120 3.05 28.37 -13.92
CA ARG A 120 1.78 27.62 -13.89
C ARG A 120 1.04 27.85 -12.58
N LEU A 121 1.77 27.99 -11.47
CA LEU A 121 1.23 28.25 -10.14
C LEU A 121 1.00 29.75 -9.85
N ARG A 122 1.41 30.64 -10.76
CA ARG A 122 1.37 32.11 -10.60
C ARG A 122 2.16 32.60 -9.37
N LEU A 123 3.34 32.01 -9.15
CA LEU A 123 4.25 32.36 -8.06
C LEU A 123 5.57 32.90 -8.62
N ASP A 124 6.20 33.79 -7.87
CA ASP A 124 7.59 34.17 -8.07
C ASP A 124 8.51 33.03 -7.61
N LEU A 125 9.70 32.92 -8.23
CA LEU A 125 10.66 31.85 -7.93
C LEU A 125 11.87 32.41 -7.18
N GLY A 126 12.04 31.96 -5.93
CA GLY A 126 13.28 32.14 -5.17
C GLY A 126 14.14 30.89 -5.26
N VAL A 127 15.44 31.04 -5.53
CA VAL A 127 16.37 29.90 -5.64
C VAL A 127 17.47 30.05 -4.60
N TYR A 128 17.69 29.00 -3.83
CA TYR A 128 18.85 28.84 -2.95
C TYR A 128 19.67 27.64 -3.40
N LEU A 129 20.99 27.73 -3.21
CA LEU A 129 21.85 26.57 -3.28
C LEU A 129 21.67 25.75 -1.99
N ILE A 130 21.51 24.43 -2.12
CA ILE A 130 21.46 23.49 -0.98
C ILE A 130 22.54 22.43 -1.15
N SER A 131 22.96 21.80 -0.05
CA SER A 131 23.92 20.70 -0.11
C SER A 131 23.27 19.45 -0.73
N TYR A 132 24.08 18.51 -1.23
CA TYR A 132 23.56 17.24 -1.73
C TYR A 132 22.94 16.42 -0.59
N GLY A 133 23.53 16.44 0.60
CA GLY A 133 22.99 15.82 1.81
C GLY A 133 21.63 16.38 2.22
N ASP A 134 21.48 17.71 2.27
CA ASP A 134 20.21 18.39 2.58
C ASP A 134 19.15 17.95 1.55
N PHE A 135 19.52 17.90 0.26
CA PHE A 135 18.64 17.40 -0.80
C PHE A 135 18.21 15.93 -0.59
N GLN A 136 19.14 15.04 -0.21
CA GLN A 136 18.83 13.63 0.08
C GLN A 136 17.94 13.48 1.32
N GLU A 137 18.09 14.34 2.33
CA GLU A 137 17.21 14.39 3.50
C GLU A 137 15.80 14.87 3.14
N LEU A 138 15.70 15.91 2.32
CA LEU A 138 14.43 16.41 1.81
C LEU A 138 13.70 15.36 0.98
N LEU A 139 14.39 14.67 0.06
CA LEU A 139 13.79 13.58 -0.72
C LEU A 139 13.31 12.42 0.15
N ARG A 140 14.06 12.04 1.20
CA ARG A 140 13.64 10.99 2.13
C ARG A 140 12.37 11.37 2.90
N LYS A 141 12.18 12.66 3.21
CA LYS A 141 10.96 13.14 3.86
C LYS A 141 9.78 13.26 2.90
N ILE A 142 10.02 13.79 1.70
CA ILE A 142 9.00 14.10 0.68
C ILE A 142 8.53 12.84 -0.04
N SER A 143 9.42 11.89 -0.30
CA SER A 143 9.13 10.60 -0.95
C SER A 143 9.89 9.47 -0.24
N PRO A 144 9.39 9.03 0.93
CA PRO A 144 10.06 8.01 1.74
C PRO A 144 10.15 6.68 1.00
N TYR A 145 9.09 6.26 0.32
CA TYR A 145 9.05 4.98 -0.39
C TYR A 145 10.04 4.90 -1.55
N LYS A 146 9.98 5.81 -2.54
CA LYS A 146 10.92 5.75 -3.67
C LYS A 146 12.37 5.92 -3.20
N SER A 147 12.62 6.72 -2.17
CA SER A 147 13.96 6.88 -1.60
C SER A 147 14.48 5.61 -0.92
N ALA A 148 13.61 4.90 -0.18
CA ALA A 148 13.95 3.63 0.44
C ALA A 148 14.22 2.54 -0.61
N VAL A 149 13.41 2.51 -1.67
CA VAL A 149 13.58 1.63 -2.83
C VAL A 149 14.89 1.92 -3.55
N GLU A 150 15.17 3.17 -3.90
CA GLU A 150 16.42 3.55 -4.58
C GLU A 150 17.66 3.20 -3.74
N SER A 151 17.60 3.43 -2.42
CA SER A 151 18.67 3.02 -1.49
C SER A 151 18.90 1.51 -1.52
N ALA A 152 17.82 0.71 -1.55
CA ALA A 152 17.92 -0.74 -1.68
C ALA A 152 18.51 -1.16 -3.03
N VAL A 153 18.09 -0.53 -4.13
CA VAL A 153 18.65 -0.79 -5.47
C VAL A 153 20.15 -0.46 -5.51
N ARG A 154 20.57 0.71 -5.01
CA ARG A 154 21.99 1.09 -4.96
C ARG A 154 22.82 0.07 -4.16
N SER A 155 22.29 -0.40 -3.03
CA SER A 155 22.98 -1.40 -2.20
C SER A 155 23.23 -2.71 -2.96
N LEU A 156 22.30 -3.15 -3.82
CA LEU A 156 22.46 -4.30 -4.69
C LEU A 156 23.53 -4.04 -5.75
N SER A 157 23.51 -2.89 -6.42
CA SER A 157 24.50 -2.55 -7.45
C SER A 157 25.93 -2.50 -6.90
N THR A 158 26.13 -1.99 -5.67
CA THR A 158 27.44 -2.00 -5.01
C THR A 158 27.92 -3.40 -4.64
N ALA A 159 27.01 -4.33 -4.31
CA ALA A 159 27.36 -5.71 -4.03
C ALA A 159 27.84 -6.44 -5.30
N SER A 160 27.20 -6.17 -6.45
CA SER A 160 27.57 -6.79 -7.74
C SER A 160 28.92 -6.29 -8.30
N MET A 161 29.35 -5.06 -7.97
CA MET A 161 30.64 -4.48 -8.41
C MET A 161 31.87 -5.13 -7.75
N GLY A 162 31.70 -5.97 -6.73
CA GLY A 162 32.78 -6.73 -6.08
C GLY A 162 33.14 -8.06 -6.76
N SER A 163 32.36 -8.51 -7.75
CA SER A 163 32.56 -9.81 -8.42
C SER A 163 33.14 -9.63 -9.81
N GLY A 164 34.47 -9.51 -9.90
CA GLY A 164 35.18 -9.64 -11.17
C GLY A 164 34.94 -11.04 -11.76
N ARG A 165 34.41 -11.08 -12.99
CA ARG A 165 34.34 -12.23 -13.93
C ARG A 165 34.90 -13.55 -13.38
N LYS A 166 34.04 -14.38 -12.80
CA LYS A 166 34.24 -15.84 -12.80
C LYS A 166 33.03 -16.49 -13.45
N ALA A 167 33.33 -17.40 -14.38
CA ALA A 167 32.35 -18.15 -15.15
C ALA A 167 31.30 -18.80 -14.25
N VAL A 168 30.04 -18.60 -14.61
CA VAL A 168 28.88 -19.24 -13.98
C VAL A 168 29.03 -20.74 -14.10
N ARG A 169 29.28 -21.40 -12.97
CA ARG A 169 28.96 -22.83 -12.78
C ARG A 169 27.60 -22.88 -12.12
N PHE A 170 26.66 -23.54 -12.80
CA PHE A 170 25.44 -24.05 -12.21
C PHE A 170 25.82 -25.10 -11.17
N ASP A 171 25.66 -24.78 -9.90
CA ASP A 171 24.79 -25.50 -8.97
C ASP A 171 25.06 -25.05 -7.53
N GLU A 172 23.96 -24.96 -6.78
CA GLU A 172 23.87 -24.93 -5.31
C GLU A 172 24.67 -23.87 -4.55
N ASP A 173 24.02 -22.73 -4.27
CA ASP A 173 24.24 -21.97 -3.03
C ASP A 173 23.01 -21.11 -2.70
N ILE A 174 21.91 -21.78 -2.34
CA ILE A 174 20.83 -21.17 -1.55
C ILE A 174 21.32 -21.17 -0.10
N ALA A 175 22.09 -20.14 0.29
CA ALA A 175 22.07 -19.51 1.62
C ALA A 175 23.27 -18.57 1.84
N LYS A 176 23.00 -17.26 1.89
CA LYS A 176 23.38 -16.29 2.95
C LYS A 176 23.67 -14.88 2.40
N GLY A 177 22.65 -14.02 2.52
CA GLY A 177 22.80 -12.75 3.23
C GLY A 177 23.27 -11.50 2.48
N GLY A 178 23.68 -11.58 1.21
CA GLY A 178 24.09 -10.38 0.45
C GLY A 178 22.91 -9.65 -0.20
N GLU A 179 22.18 -10.35 -1.07
CA GLU A 179 21.14 -9.75 -1.93
C GLU A 179 19.73 -9.88 -1.35
N GLU A 180 19.52 -10.76 -0.36
CA GLU A 180 18.19 -11.03 0.18
C GLU A 180 17.67 -9.87 1.04
N ALA A 181 18.53 -9.20 1.80
CA ALA A 181 18.12 -8.12 2.71
C ALA A 181 17.54 -6.88 1.97
N PRO A 182 18.15 -6.38 0.87
CA PRO A 182 17.55 -5.31 0.07
C PRO A 182 16.22 -5.69 -0.56
N ILE A 183 16.06 -6.92 -1.05
CA ILE A 183 14.80 -7.40 -1.65
C ILE A 183 13.69 -7.48 -0.58
N ILE A 184 14.01 -8.03 0.59
CA ILE A 184 13.09 -8.06 1.74
C ILE A 184 12.63 -6.64 2.09
N LYS A 185 13.56 -5.67 2.09
CA LYS A 185 13.25 -4.27 2.38
C LYS A 185 12.32 -3.67 1.32
N ILE A 186 12.63 -3.82 0.02
CA ILE A 186 11.77 -3.31 -1.07
C ILE A 186 10.34 -3.85 -0.93
N VAL A 187 10.20 -5.16 -0.74
CA VAL A 187 8.89 -5.81 -0.57
C VAL A 187 8.16 -5.29 0.67
N SER A 188 8.85 -5.17 1.80
CA SER A 188 8.27 -4.69 3.05
C SER A 188 7.83 -3.22 2.97
N ASP A 189 8.65 -2.37 2.34
CA ASP A 189 8.35 -0.95 2.14
C ASP A 189 7.21 -0.78 1.13
N THR A 190 7.11 -1.66 0.12
CA THR A 190 5.97 -1.68 -0.83
C THR A 190 4.67 -1.95 -0.10
N PHE A 191 4.62 -2.95 0.77
CA PHE A 191 3.42 -3.26 1.57
C PHE A 191 3.08 -2.14 2.56
N ARG A 192 4.09 -1.56 3.20
CA ARG A 192 3.91 -0.43 4.11
C ARG A 192 3.29 0.77 3.40
N GLU A 193 3.85 1.16 2.27
CA GLU A 193 3.38 2.28 1.48
C GLU A 193 1.94 2.04 0.97
N ALA A 194 1.64 0.82 0.51
CA ALA A 194 0.29 0.46 0.08
C ALA A 194 -0.75 0.64 1.20
N VAL A 195 -0.43 0.21 2.43
CA VAL A 195 -1.33 0.36 3.59
C VAL A 195 -1.45 1.83 4.01
N GLN A 196 -0.35 2.59 4.03
CA GLN A 196 -0.36 4.02 4.36
C GLN A 196 -1.15 4.85 3.35
N SER A 197 -1.00 4.53 2.06
CA SER A 197 -1.74 5.11 0.94
C SER A 197 -3.18 4.59 0.81
N ARG A 198 -3.65 3.70 1.71
CA ARG A 198 -4.97 3.07 1.67
C ARG A 198 -5.31 2.41 0.33
N ALA A 199 -4.31 1.79 -0.29
CA ALA A 199 -4.49 1.07 -1.54
C ALA A 199 -5.35 -0.19 -1.34
N SER A 200 -6.28 -0.46 -2.25
CA SER A 200 -7.06 -1.71 -2.29
C SER A 200 -6.27 -2.86 -2.91
N ASP A 201 -5.41 -2.57 -3.88
CA ASP A 201 -4.64 -3.56 -4.62
C ASP A 201 -3.23 -3.05 -4.92
N ILE A 202 -2.25 -3.95 -4.89
CA ILE A 202 -0.87 -3.76 -5.35
C ILE A 202 -0.68 -4.60 -6.62
N HIS A 203 -0.05 -4.00 -7.62
CA HIS A 203 0.28 -4.65 -8.88
C HIS A 203 1.78 -4.61 -9.13
N LEU A 204 2.39 -5.78 -9.27
CA LEU A 204 3.77 -5.96 -9.72
C LEU A 204 3.72 -6.50 -11.15
N GLU A 205 4.17 -5.69 -12.10
CA GLU A 205 3.97 -5.94 -13.52
C GLU A 205 5.31 -5.85 -14.27
N PRO A 206 5.96 -7.00 -14.55
CA PRO A 206 7.14 -7.03 -15.41
C PRO A 206 6.83 -6.41 -16.78
N GLN A 207 7.66 -5.47 -17.20
CA GLN A 207 7.71 -4.91 -18.56
C GLN A 207 9.03 -5.33 -19.20
N GLU A 208 9.22 -5.02 -20.49
CA GLU A 208 10.40 -5.47 -21.24
C GLU A 208 11.73 -5.06 -20.59
N ASN A 209 11.80 -3.84 -20.05
CA ASN A 209 13.04 -3.24 -19.54
C ASN A 209 12.97 -2.81 -18.06
N TYR A 210 11.83 -2.99 -17.40
CA TYR A 210 11.63 -2.57 -16.02
C TYR A 210 10.51 -3.35 -15.33
N LEU A 211 10.53 -3.43 -14.01
CA LEU A 211 9.39 -3.82 -13.21
C LEU A 211 8.57 -2.58 -12.86
N ARG A 212 7.28 -2.58 -13.21
CA ARG A 212 6.34 -1.52 -12.81
C ARG A 212 5.59 -1.92 -11.54
N ILE A 213 5.52 -1.01 -10.57
CA ILE A 213 4.71 -1.15 -9.36
C ILE A 213 3.58 -0.12 -9.39
N ARG A 214 2.33 -0.59 -9.30
CA ARG A 214 1.14 0.27 -9.26
C ARG A 214 0.26 -0.06 -8.08
N PHE A 215 -0.36 0.95 -7.49
CA PHE A 215 -1.38 0.78 -6.46
C PHE A 215 -2.74 1.19 -7.02
N ARG A 216 -3.79 0.50 -6.59
CA ARG A 216 -5.16 0.97 -6.78
C ARG A 216 -5.59 1.72 -5.52
N VAL A 217 -5.88 3.00 -5.65
CA VAL A 217 -6.36 3.85 -4.54
C VAL A 217 -7.69 4.46 -4.98
N ASP A 218 -8.73 4.31 -4.15
CA ASP A 218 -10.09 4.80 -4.45
C ASP A 218 -10.66 4.36 -5.82
N GLY A 219 -10.20 3.22 -6.33
CA GLY A 219 -10.61 2.65 -7.61
C GLY A 219 -9.67 2.95 -8.78
N ASP A 220 -8.81 3.97 -8.67
CA ASP A 220 -7.91 4.41 -9.73
C ASP A 220 -6.50 3.81 -9.57
N LEU A 221 -5.84 3.53 -10.70
CA LEU A 221 -4.49 2.97 -10.72
C LEU A 221 -3.44 4.08 -10.80
N HIS A 222 -2.51 4.06 -9.85
CA HIS A 222 -1.39 4.99 -9.77
C HIS A 222 -0.06 4.23 -9.86
N GLU A 223 0.84 4.66 -10.73
CA GLU A 223 2.21 4.16 -10.74
C GLU A 223 3.00 4.79 -9.59
N VAL A 224 3.56 3.95 -8.73
CA VAL A 224 4.23 4.39 -7.50
C VAL A 224 5.74 4.20 -7.54
N ALA A 225 6.22 3.22 -8.31
CA ALA A 225 7.64 3.00 -8.54
C ALA A 225 7.90 2.21 -9.82
N THR A 226 9.08 2.41 -10.39
CA THR A 226 9.67 1.58 -11.43
C THR A 226 11.02 1.09 -10.96
N LEU A 227 11.33 -0.17 -11.28
CA LEU A 227 12.55 -0.85 -10.84
C LEU A 227 13.27 -1.51 -12.02
N PRO A 228 14.59 -1.70 -11.97
CA PRO A 228 15.31 -2.49 -12.96
C PRO A 228 14.70 -3.90 -13.11
N VAL A 229 14.63 -4.41 -14.35
CA VAL A 229 13.95 -5.67 -14.68
C VAL A 229 14.58 -6.88 -13.97
N GLU A 230 15.87 -6.79 -13.65
CA GLU A 230 16.64 -7.81 -12.93
C GLU A 230 16.07 -8.06 -11.52
N LEU A 231 15.37 -7.09 -10.94
CA LEU A 231 14.74 -7.21 -9.63
C LEU A 231 13.36 -7.88 -9.67
N ALA A 232 12.76 -8.07 -10.85
CA ALA A 232 11.42 -8.65 -10.99
C ALA A 232 11.32 -10.04 -10.36
N GLN A 233 12.20 -10.96 -10.77
CA GLN A 233 12.19 -12.35 -10.28
C GLN A 233 12.48 -12.48 -8.78
N PRO A 234 13.50 -11.81 -8.21
CA PRO A 234 13.73 -11.81 -6.77
C PRO A 234 12.54 -11.28 -5.95
N ILE A 235 11.92 -10.17 -6.41
CA ILE A 235 10.76 -9.58 -5.73
C ILE A 235 9.56 -10.54 -5.77
N ILE A 236 9.24 -11.10 -6.94
CA ILE A 236 8.13 -12.04 -7.12
C ILE A 236 8.36 -13.30 -6.27
N SER A 237 9.59 -13.84 -6.28
CA SER A 237 9.96 -15.00 -5.46
C SER A 237 9.79 -14.71 -3.97
N ARG A 238 10.17 -13.51 -3.51
CA ARG A 238 9.97 -13.11 -2.12
C ARG A 238 8.48 -13.03 -1.76
N VAL A 239 7.64 -12.52 -2.66
CA VAL A 239 6.18 -12.50 -2.47
C VAL A 239 5.61 -13.93 -2.43
N LYS A 240 6.11 -14.84 -3.27
CA LYS A 240 5.72 -16.26 -3.24
C LYS A 240 6.09 -16.93 -1.93
N VAL A 241 7.30 -16.70 -1.41
CA VAL A 241 7.76 -17.24 -0.11
C VAL A 241 6.81 -16.85 1.02
N ILE A 242 6.51 -15.55 1.17
CA ILE A 242 5.65 -15.08 2.27
C ILE A 242 4.20 -15.54 2.12
N SER A 243 3.78 -15.87 0.90
CA SER A 243 2.43 -16.35 0.58
C SER A 243 2.31 -17.87 0.52
N ASN A 244 3.39 -18.59 0.86
CA ASN A 244 3.49 -20.06 0.79
C ASN A 244 3.17 -20.64 -0.60
N LEU A 245 3.64 -19.96 -1.66
CA LEU A 245 3.49 -20.37 -3.05
C LEU A 245 4.75 -21.08 -3.56
N LYS A 246 4.61 -21.87 -4.62
CA LYS A 246 5.72 -22.58 -5.27
C LYS A 246 6.57 -21.60 -6.08
N ILE A 247 7.84 -21.47 -5.70
CA ILE A 247 8.80 -20.54 -6.32
C ILE A 247 9.26 -21.07 -7.68
N ASP A 248 9.44 -22.38 -7.77
CA ASP A 248 9.90 -23.14 -8.95
C ASP A 248 8.84 -23.22 -10.05
N GLU A 249 7.56 -23.14 -9.71
CA GLU A 249 6.47 -23.13 -10.68
C GLU A 249 6.08 -21.71 -11.06
N THR A 250 6.28 -21.35 -12.33
CA THR A 250 6.01 -20.01 -12.87
C THR A 250 5.07 -20.02 -14.09
N ARG A 251 4.62 -21.21 -14.51
CA ARG A 251 3.87 -21.41 -15.77
C ARG A 251 2.36 -21.49 -15.56
N VAL A 252 1.91 -21.66 -14.32
CA VAL A 252 0.49 -21.71 -13.96
C VAL A 252 0.18 -20.60 -12.95
N PRO A 253 -1.05 -20.05 -12.98
CA PRO A 253 -1.51 -19.14 -11.93
C PRO A 253 -1.45 -19.80 -10.55
N GLN A 254 -1.15 -19.01 -9.52
CA GLN A 254 -1.13 -19.45 -8.13
C GLN A 254 -1.80 -18.43 -7.23
N ASP A 255 -2.61 -18.90 -6.28
CA ASP A 255 -3.29 -18.05 -5.31
C ASP A 255 -2.84 -18.40 -3.89
N GLY A 256 -2.56 -17.37 -3.10
CA GLY A 256 -2.05 -17.47 -1.75
C GLY A 256 -2.62 -16.40 -0.86
N ARG A 257 -2.38 -16.52 0.43
CA ARG A 257 -2.75 -15.51 1.42
C ARG A 257 -1.73 -15.47 2.55
N PHE A 258 -1.51 -14.29 3.10
CA PHE A 258 -0.72 -14.13 4.30
C PHE A 258 -1.22 -12.95 5.12
N ARG A 259 -0.99 -13.00 6.43
CA ARG A 259 -1.28 -11.90 7.35
C ARG A 259 0.04 -11.26 7.79
N ALA A 260 0.06 -9.94 7.86
CA ALA A 260 1.20 -9.19 8.36
C ALA A 260 0.76 -7.97 9.16
N LYS A 261 1.50 -7.67 10.23
CA LYS A 261 1.31 -6.46 11.01
C LYS A 261 2.04 -5.30 10.34
N VAL A 262 1.30 -4.32 9.82
CA VAL A 262 1.80 -3.15 9.10
C VAL A 262 1.31 -1.89 9.80
N ALA A 263 2.24 -1.04 10.27
CA ALA A 263 1.91 0.19 11.00
C ALA A 263 0.92 -0.05 12.18
N ASP A 264 1.19 -1.08 12.98
CA ASP A 264 0.37 -1.55 14.11
C ASP A 264 -1.02 -2.11 13.78
N ARG A 265 -1.32 -2.33 12.50
CA ARG A 265 -2.58 -2.91 12.03
C ARG A 265 -2.32 -4.30 11.48
N ASP A 266 -3.16 -5.27 11.84
CA ASP A 266 -3.12 -6.60 11.23
C ASP A 266 -3.82 -6.55 9.88
N ILE A 267 -3.06 -6.74 8.79
CA ILE A 267 -3.55 -6.67 7.42
C ILE A 267 -3.51 -8.07 6.82
N ASP A 268 -4.60 -8.46 6.15
CA ASP A 268 -4.67 -9.69 5.35
C ASP A 268 -4.37 -9.35 3.89
N PHE A 269 -3.45 -10.11 3.30
CA PHE A 269 -3.06 -9.94 1.90
C PHE A 269 -3.45 -11.20 1.13
N ARG A 270 -4.26 -11.03 0.08
CA ARG A 270 -4.57 -12.11 -0.88
C ARG A 270 -3.72 -11.90 -2.13
N VAL A 271 -2.90 -12.89 -2.45
CA VAL A 271 -1.92 -12.83 -3.54
C VAL A 271 -2.37 -13.73 -4.67
N SER A 272 -2.29 -13.23 -5.90
CA SER A 272 -2.48 -14.01 -7.12
C SER A 272 -1.32 -13.75 -8.07
N THR A 273 -0.67 -14.82 -8.53
CA THR A 273 0.34 -14.77 -9.59
C THR A 273 -0.26 -15.25 -10.90
N PHE A 274 0.12 -14.61 -12.00
CA PHE A 274 -0.37 -14.92 -13.33
C PHE A 274 0.79 -14.92 -14.33
N PRO A 275 1.03 -16.01 -15.07
CA PRO A 275 2.13 -16.10 -16.02
C PRO A 275 1.91 -15.13 -17.19
N THR A 276 2.93 -14.35 -17.55
CA THR A 276 2.94 -13.52 -18.77
C THR A 276 4.21 -13.78 -19.58
N PRO A 277 4.29 -13.35 -20.85
CA PRO A 277 5.50 -13.52 -21.66
C PRO A 277 6.76 -12.88 -21.07
N LEU A 278 6.61 -11.85 -20.22
CA LEU A 278 7.71 -11.09 -19.61
C LEU A 278 8.00 -11.51 -18.16
N GLY A 279 7.41 -12.61 -17.69
CA GLY A 279 7.48 -13.08 -16.31
C GLY A 279 6.12 -13.06 -15.63
N GLU A 280 6.05 -13.39 -14.34
CA GLU A 280 4.77 -13.43 -13.63
C GLU A 280 4.30 -12.02 -13.26
N LYS A 281 3.06 -11.71 -13.60
CA LYS A 281 2.34 -10.59 -13.00
C LYS A 281 1.86 -11.02 -11.63
N VAL A 282 2.00 -10.15 -10.63
CA VAL A 282 1.44 -10.38 -9.29
C VAL A 282 0.42 -9.31 -8.98
N ALA A 283 -0.76 -9.72 -8.55
CA ALA A 283 -1.79 -8.86 -7.99
C ALA A 283 -2.00 -9.24 -6.53
N ILE A 284 -1.99 -8.24 -5.65
CA ILE A 284 -2.12 -8.45 -4.20
C ILE A 284 -3.25 -7.56 -3.71
N ARG A 285 -4.32 -8.16 -3.21
CA ARG A 285 -5.40 -7.41 -2.56
C ARG A 285 -5.02 -7.15 -1.11
N VAL A 286 -5.12 -5.88 -0.70
CA VAL A 286 -4.83 -5.42 0.65
C VAL A 286 -6.16 -5.33 1.41
N LEU A 287 -6.38 -6.25 2.34
CA LEU A 287 -7.59 -6.31 3.15
C LEU A 287 -7.25 -5.86 4.56
N ASP A 288 -7.68 -4.64 4.86
CA ASP A 288 -7.58 -4.06 6.18
C ASP A 288 -8.88 -4.35 6.96
N PRO A 289 -8.85 -5.22 7.99
CA PRO A 289 -10.03 -5.62 8.73
C PRO A 289 -10.74 -4.47 9.43
N THR A 290 -9.99 -3.42 9.81
CA THR A 290 -10.54 -2.29 10.53
C THR A 290 -11.33 -1.33 9.63
N THR A 291 -11.02 -1.25 8.34
CA THR A 291 -11.84 -0.50 7.37
C THR A 291 -13.22 -1.10 7.14
N GLY A 292 -13.40 -2.40 7.37
CA GLY A 292 -14.69 -3.09 7.27
C GLY A 292 -15.62 -2.84 8.46
N LEU A 293 -15.06 -2.56 9.64
CA LEU A 293 -15.79 -2.28 10.88
C LEU A 293 -16.14 -0.79 10.98
N LYS A 294 -17.05 -0.33 10.13
CA LYS A 294 -17.54 1.05 10.14
C LYS A 294 -18.61 1.23 11.22
N SER A 295 -18.62 2.40 11.88
CA SER A 295 -19.78 2.80 12.69
C SER A 295 -20.98 3.12 11.80
N PHE A 296 -22.19 3.13 12.38
CA PHE A 296 -23.41 3.48 11.65
C PHE A 296 -23.36 4.90 11.06
N GLU A 297 -22.77 5.85 11.78
CA GLU A 297 -22.58 7.22 11.29
C GLU A 297 -21.66 7.24 10.07
N THR A 298 -20.57 6.47 10.11
CA THR A 298 -19.62 6.36 8.98
C THR A 298 -20.24 5.66 7.76
N LEU A 299 -21.22 4.77 7.97
CA LEU A 299 -22.02 4.17 6.90
C LEU A 299 -23.05 5.13 6.30
N GLY A 300 -23.32 6.26 6.96
CA GLY A 300 -24.34 7.23 6.55
C GLY A 300 -25.74 6.94 7.11
N LEU A 301 -25.88 5.99 8.04
CA LEU A 301 -27.14 5.78 8.77
C LEU A 301 -27.31 6.92 9.78
N THR A 302 -28.33 7.75 9.56
CA THR A 302 -28.61 8.93 10.38
C THR A 302 -30.12 9.13 10.57
N GLY A 303 -30.49 9.90 11.59
CA GLY A 303 -31.87 10.31 11.85
C GLY A 303 -32.84 9.12 12.02
N GLY A 304 -34.01 9.19 11.36
CA GLY A 304 -35.05 8.17 11.48
C GLY A 304 -34.63 6.78 11.01
N ASN A 305 -33.72 6.68 10.03
CA ASN A 305 -33.23 5.38 9.55
C ASN A 305 -32.36 4.68 10.61
N LEU A 306 -31.51 5.45 11.29
CA LEU A 306 -30.70 4.93 12.40
C LEU A 306 -31.62 4.43 13.54
N LEU A 307 -32.63 5.23 13.91
CA LEU A 307 -33.59 4.85 14.94
C LEU A 307 -34.34 3.56 14.60
N ALA A 308 -34.80 3.39 13.36
CA ALA A 308 -35.49 2.19 12.92
C ALA A 308 -34.59 0.94 12.99
N VAL A 309 -33.30 1.08 12.63
CA VAL A 309 -32.32 -0.01 12.76
C VAL A 309 -32.07 -0.33 14.23
N GLU A 310 -31.89 0.67 15.08
CA GLU A 310 -31.68 0.46 16.53
C GLU A 310 -32.89 -0.18 17.21
N GLU A 311 -34.11 0.20 16.83
CA GLU A 311 -35.35 -0.43 17.32
C GLU A 311 -35.43 -1.90 16.89
N GLY A 312 -35.08 -2.21 15.64
CA GLY A 312 -35.00 -3.58 15.14
C GLY A 312 -33.96 -4.42 15.90
N LEU A 313 -32.77 -3.87 16.15
CA LEU A 313 -31.70 -4.52 16.90
C LEU A 313 -32.00 -4.72 18.39
N ALA A 314 -32.95 -3.97 18.95
CA ALA A 314 -33.37 -4.10 20.34
C ALA A 314 -34.42 -5.20 20.56
N LYS A 315 -34.98 -5.77 19.48
CA LYS A 315 -35.93 -6.88 19.58
C LYS A 315 -35.24 -8.14 20.13
N PRO A 316 -35.95 -8.99 20.90
CA PRO A 316 -35.37 -10.20 21.47
C PRO A 316 -35.08 -11.29 20.44
N PHE A 317 -35.82 -11.31 19.33
CA PHE A 317 -35.67 -12.26 18.24
C PHE A 317 -36.25 -11.67 16.95
N GLY A 318 -35.96 -12.31 15.81
CA GLY A 318 -36.43 -11.89 14.50
C GLY A 318 -35.30 -11.82 13.47
N MET A 319 -35.67 -11.54 12.22
CA MET A 319 -34.75 -11.47 11.10
C MET A 319 -34.50 -10.02 10.70
N ILE A 320 -33.23 -9.65 10.54
CA ILE A 320 -32.84 -8.38 9.93
C ILE A 320 -32.13 -8.70 8.62
N LEU A 321 -32.73 -8.29 7.51
CA LEU A 321 -32.27 -8.60 6.17
C LEU A 321 -31.74 -7.36 5.46
N ILE A 322 -30.45 -7.40 5.07
CA ILE A 322 -29.85 -6.38 4.22
C ILE A 322 -29.96 -6.81 2.76
N THR A 323 -30.55 -5.97 1.92
CA THR A 323 -30.72 -6.28 0.50
C THR A 323 -30.10 -5.23 -0.42
N GLY A 324 -29.70 -5.67 -1.60
CA GLY A 324 -29.11 -4.82 -2.63
C GLY A 324 -28.26 -5.61 -3.62
N PRO A 325 -27.85 -5.00 -4.76
CA PRO A 325 -26.99 -5.63 -5.74
C PRO A 325 -25.59 -5.91 -5.19
N THR A 326 -24.76 -6.62 -5.96
CA THR A 326 -23.34 -6.81 -5.63
C THR A 326 -22.63 -5.46 -5.51
N GLY A 327 -21.73 -5.31 -4.53
CA GLY A 327 -20.98 -4.07 -4.31
C GLY A 327 -21.74 -2.94 -3.62
N SER A 328 -23.00 -3.15 -3.19
CA SER A 328 -23.82 -2.13 -2.49
C SER A 328 -23.47 -1.93 -1.01
N GLY A 329 -22.44 -2.62 -0.49
CA GLY A 329 -22.02 -2.51 0.91
C GLY A 329 -22.75 -3.41 1.91
N LYS A 330 -23.51 -4.43 1.45
CA LYS A 330 -24.28 -5.35 2.33
C LYS A 330 -23.43 -5.95 3.45
N THR A 331 -22.30 -6.54 3.09
CA THR A 331 -21.37 -7.15 4.05
C THR A 331 -20.86 -6.12 5.04
N THR A 332 -20.45 -4.93 4.59
CA THR A 332 -19.99 -3.85 5.47
C THR A 332 -21.07 -3.42 6.47
N THR A 333 -22.32 -3.26 6.02
CA THR A 333 -23.45 -2.94 6.91
C THR A 333 -23.69 -4.06 7.92
N LEU A 334 -23.67 -5.31 7.47
CA LEU A 334 -23.91 -6.47 8.33
C LEU A 334 -22.81 -6.61 9.41
N TYR A 335 -21.55 -6.35 9.08
CA TYR A 335 -20.45 -6.28 10.04
C TYR A 335 -20.60 -5.12 11.04
N ALA A 336 -21.15 -3.98 10.63
CA ALA A 336 -21.45 -2.88 11.55
C ALA A 336 -22.57 -3.24 12.53
N LEU A 337 -23.63 -3.94 12.07
CA LEU A 337 -24.68 -4.46 12.96
C LEU A 337 -24.10 -5.46 13.97
N LEU A 338 -23.27 -6.39 13.50
CA LEU A 338 -22.58 -7.35 14.35
C LEU A 338 -21.70 -6.66 15.40
N SER A 339 -20.90 -5.68 14.99
CA SER A 339 -20.04 -4.93 15.90
C SER A 339 -20.84 -4.17 16.97
N ARG A 340 -22.05 -3.70 16.66
CA ARG A 340 -22.95 -3.02 17.61
C ARG A 340 -23.55 -3.98 18.63
N LEU A 341 -23.79 -5.23 18.22
CA LEU A 341 -24.37 -6.29 19.04
C LEU A 341 -23.33 -7.07 19.86
N ASN A 342 -22.05 -7.03 19.44
CA ASN A 342 -20.93 -7.71 20.07
C ASN A 342 -20.69 -7.21 21.51
N LYS A 343 -21.20 -7.96 22.48
CA LYS A 343 -21.08 -7.71 23.92
C LYS A 343 -20.63 -9.01 24.58
N GLU A 344 -19.89 -8.91 25.68
CA GLU A 344 -19.33 -10.09 26.38
C GLU A 344 -20.39 -11.13 26.81
N ASN A 345 -21.63 -10.69 27.03
CA ASN A 345 -22.72 -11.54 27.50
C ASN A 345 -23.64 -12.05 26.36
N VAL A 346 -23.20 -11.98 25.09
CA VAL A 346 -23.97 -12.37 23.92
C VAL A 346 -23.15 -13.32 23.06
N ASN A 347 -23.65 -14.53 22.81
CA ASN A 347 -23.03 -15.49 21.91
C ASN A 347 -23.43 -15.21 20.46
N ILE A 348 -22.47 -14.73 19.66
CA ILE A 348 -22.67 -14.44 18.24
C ILE A 348 -21.94 -15.48 17.40
N VAL A 349 -22.67 -16.17 16.52
CA VAL A 349 -22.11 -17.16 15.60
C VAL A 349 -22.45 -16.81 14.16
N SER A 350 -21.44 -16.75 13.29
CA SER A 350 -21.61 -16.47 11.85
C SER A 350 -21.25 -17.66 10.96
N LEU A 351 -21.89 -17.70 9.79
CA LEU A 351 -21.57 -18.59 8.68
C LEU A 351 -21.40 -17.78 7.40
N GLU A 352 -20.22 -17.82 6.79
CA GLU A 352 -19.80 -16.90 5.72
C GLU A 352 -19.12 -17.63 4.54
N ASP A 353 -19.13 -17.03 3.36
CA ASP A 353 -18.51 -17.59 2.14
C ASP A 353 -17.81 -16.50 1.30
N PRO A 354 -16.53 -16.17 1.56
CA PRO A 354 -15.72 -16.55 2.73
C PRO A 354 -15.93 -15.58 3.91
N VAL A 355 -15.26 -15.84 5.04
CA VAL A 355 -15.13 -14.84 6.12
C VAL A 355 -14.28 -13.68 5.60
N GLU A 356 -14.86 -12.49 5.51
CA GLU A 356 -14.16 -11.32 4.94
C GLU A 356 -13.22 -10.65 5.93
N TYR A 357 -13.66 -10.51 7.20
CA TYR A 357 -12.88 -9.90 8.26
C TYR A 357 -13.01 -10.70 9.55
N PHE A 358 -11.93 -10.79 10.32
CA PHE A 358 -12.01 -11.37 11.65
C PHE A 358 -12.47 -10.31 12.66
N VAL A 359 -13.57 -10.57 13.36
CA VAL A 359 -14.12 -9.70 14.41
C VAL A 359 -13.86 -10.35 15.77
N ALA A 360 -13.06 -9.69 16.60
CA ALA A 360 -12.81 -10.15 17.95
C ALA A 360 -14.13 -10.28 18.74
N GLY A 361 -14.33 -11.40 19.43
CA GLY A 361 -15.55 -11.69 20.19
C GLY A 361 -16.63 -12.44 19.41
N LEU A 362 -16.50 -12.61 18.09
CA LEU A 362 -17.43 -13.41 17.28
C LEU A 362 -16.87 -14.80 16.98
N ASN A 363 -17.78 -15.78 16.93
CA ASN A 363 -17.47 -17.12 16.45
C ASN A 363 -17.81 -17.21 14.95
N GLN A 364 -16.80 -17.07 14.08
CA GLN A 364 -17.01 -17.03 12.63
C GLN A 364 -16.64 -18.35 11.96
N SER A 365 -17.61 -18.96 11.27
CA SER A 365 -17.42 -20.17 10.48
C SER A 365 -17.45 -19.87 8.99
N GLN A 366 -16.61 -20.56 8.23
CA GLN A 366 -16.57 -20.44 6.77
C GLN A 366 -17.16 -21.68 6.11
N VAL A 367 -18.04 -21.46 5.14
CA VAL A 367 -18.56 -22.48 4.22
C VAL A 367 -17.40 -23.16 3.48
N ARG A 368 -17.50 -24.48 3.33
CA ARG A 368 -16.55 -25.36 2.64
C ARG A 368 -17.32 -26.41 1.82
N PRO A 369 -17.84 -26.04 0.63
CA PRO A 369 -18.65 -26.93 -0.20
C PRO A 369 -17.92 -28.21 -0.59
N GLU A 370 -16.58 -28.17 -0.69
CA GLU A 370 -15.73 -29.31 -1.04
C GLU A 370 -15.80 -30.48 -0.05
N ILE A 371 -16.25 -30.24 1.19
CA ILE A 371 -16.49 -31.28 2.21
C ILE A 371 -17.97 -31.40 2.58
N GLY A 372 -18.88 -30.79 1.81
CA GLY A 372 -20.32 -30.79 2.08
C GLY A 372 -20.76 -29.90 3.25
N TYR A 373 -19.91 -28.94 3.67
CA TYR A 373 -20.25 -27.97 4.70
C TYR A 373 -20.73 -26.66 4.04
N ASP A 374 -22.04 -26.51 3.86
CA ASP A 374 -22.70 -25.40 3.17
C ASP A 374 -23.53 -24.54 4.15
N PHE A 375 -24.27 -23.55 3.62
CA PHE A 375 -25.08 -22.65 4.46
C PHE A 375 -26.16 -23.39 5.25
N ALA A 376 -26.85 -24.36 4.64
CA ALA A 376 -27.92 -25.09 5.29
C ALA A 376 -27.39 -26.06 6.35
N SER A 377 -26.35 -26.83 6.02
CA SER A 377 -25.73 -27.75 6.98
C SER A 377 -25.06 -26.99 8.12
N GLY A 378 -24.32 -25.91 7.82
CA GLY A 378 -23.70 -25.07 8.83
C GLY A 378 -24.71 -24.38 9.75
N LEU A 379 -25.82 -23.86 9.22
CA LEU A 379 -26.86 -23.24 10.05
C LEU A 379 -27.51 -24.23 11.03
N ARG A 380 -27.67 -25.50 10.64
CA ARG A 380 -28.13 -26.55 11.57
C ARG A 380 -27.14 -26.79 12.70
N GLU A 381 -25.84 -26.77 12.42
CA GLU A 381 -24.80 -26.90 13.44
C GLU A 381 -24.83 -25.71 14.40
N ILE A 382 -24.97 -24.49 13.87
CA ILE A 382 -25.02 -23.24 14.66
C ILE A 382 -26.17 -23.28 15.68
N LEU A 383 -27.34 -23.78 15.30
CA LEU A 383 -28.49 -23.91 16.22
C LEU A 383 -28.22 -24.82 17.43
N ARG A 384 -27.14 -25.59 17.43
CA ARG A 384 -26.71 -26.43 18.56
C ARG A 384 -25.54 -25.84 19.35
N GLN A 385 -25.13 -24.61 19.03
CA GLN A 385 -24.03 -23.89 19.68
C GLN A 385 -24.52 -22.89 20.75
N ASP A 386 -25.78 -22.96 21.16
CA ASP A 386 -26.40 -22.01 22.09
C ASP A 386 -26.22 -20.53 21.67
N PRO A 387 -26.50 -20.15 20.40
CA PRO A 387 -26.31 -18.77 19.95
C PRO A 387 -27.43 -17.86 20.47
N ASP A 388 -27.12 -16.59 20.75
CA ASP A 388 -28.13 -15.53 20.89
C ASP A 388 -28.41 -14.89 19.53
N ILE A 389 -27.36 -14.71 18.75
CA ILE A 389 -27.39 -14.04 17.46
C ILE A 389 -26.71 -14.92 16.41
N ILE A 390 -27.42 -15.15 15.31
CA ILE A 390 -26.96 -15.94 14.19
C ILE A 390 -26.78 -15.01 12.99
N MET A 391 -25.64 -15.09 12.33
CA MET A 391 -25.43 -14.43 11.05
C MET A 391 -25.21 -15.45 9.94
N VAL A 392 -26.01 -15.34 8.89
CA VAL A 392 -25.87 -16.15 7.68
C VAL A 392 -25.47 -15.20 6.56
N GLY A 393 -24.31 -15.38 5.95
CA GLY A 393 -23.74 -14.45 4.97
C GLY A 393 -24.74 -14.07 3.88
N GLU A 394 -25.52 -15.03 3.40
CA GLU A 394 -26.63 -14.81 2.48
C GLU A 394 -27.63 -15.97 2.47
N ILE A 395 -28.87 -15.67 2.07
CA ILE A 395 -29.90 -16.69 1.83
C ILE A 395 -30.09 -16.85 0.31
N ARG A 396 -29.63 -17.98 -0.24
CA ARG A 396 -29.71 -18.26 -1.69
C ARG A 396 -30.80 -19.25 -2.06
N ASP A 397 -31.11 -20.17 -1.16
CA ASP A 397 -31.95 -21.33 -1.41
C ASP A 397 -33.06 -21.48 -0.36
N ARG A 398 -34.01 -22.38 -0.68
CA ARG A 398 -35.18 -22.70 0.14
C ARG A 398 -34.83 -23.22 1.51
N GLU A 399 -33.81 -24.06 1.60
CA GLU A 399 -33.48 -24.78 2.82
C GLU A 399 -32.87 -23.83 3.85
N THR A 400 -31.91 -23.01 3.41
CA THR A 400 -31.31 -21.93 4.19
C THR A 400 -32.36 -20.91 4.62
N ALA A 401 -33.27 -20.51 3.71
CA ALA A 401 -34.36 -19.59 4.02
C ALA A 401 -35.30 -20.14 5.11
N SER A 402 -35.70 -21.40 4.98
CA SER A 402 -36.57 -22.08 5.94
C SER A 402 -35.91 -22.18 7.31
N LEU A 403 -34.65 -22.61 7.38
CA LEU A 403 -33.89 -22.70 8.63
C LEU A 403 -33.69 -21.33 9.28
N ALA A 404 -33.39 -20.28 8.51
CA ALA A 404 -33.22 -18.92 9.04
C ALA A 404 -34.51 -18.37 9.66
N VAL A 405 -35.64 -18.60 9.00
CA VAL A 405 -36.97 -18.21 9.53
C VAL A 405 -37.29 -19.00 10.80
N GLN A 406 -37.04 -20.31 10.82
CA GLN A 406 -37.25 -21.13 12.01
C GLN A 406 -36.37 -20.68 13.17
N ALA A 407 -35.08 -20.39 12.91
CA ALA A 407 -34.16 -19.86 13.91
C ALA A 407 -34.67 -18.55 14.53
N ALA A 408 -35.16 -17.63 13.70
CA ALA A 408 -35.74 -16.38 14.19
C ALA A 408 -36.97 -16.60 15.08
N LEU A 409 -37.86 -17.53 14.68
CA LEU A 409 -39.07 -17.85 15.44
C LEU A 409 -38.80 -18.64 16.73
N THR A 410 -37.64 -19.29 16.84
CA THR A 410 -37.22 -20.01 18.06
C THR A 410 -36.43 -19.14 19.04
N GLY A 411 -36.44 -17.81 18.86
CA GLY A 411 -35.91 -16.88 19.84
C GLY A 411 -34.55 -16.29 19.52
N HIS A 412 -34.05 -16.45 18.29
CA HIS A 412 -32.75 -15.92 17.87
C HIS A 412 -32.91 -14.62 17.08
N ILE A 413 -31.93 -13.72 17.19
CA ILE A 413 -31.77 -12.65 16.19
C ILE A 413 -30.98 -13.23 15.02
N VAL A 414 -31.56 -13.17 13.81
CA VAL A 414 -30.93 -13.68 12.59
C VAL A 414 -30.60 -12.53 11.65
N LEU A 415 -29.31 -12.31 11.39
CA LEU A 415 -28.82 -11.33 10.43
C LEU A 415 -28.48 -12.03 9.12
N SER A 416 -28.96 -11.53 7.99
CA SER A 416 -28.56 -12.07 6.70
C SER A 416 -28.67 -11.09 5.55
N THR A 417 -28.25 -11.52 4.37
CA THR A 417 -28.35 -10.73 3.14
C THR A 417 -29.19 -11.42 2.06
N LEU A 418 -29.81 -10.59 1.23
CA LEU A 418 -30.51 -11.00 0.02
C LEU A 418 -30.08 -10.16 -1.18
N HIS A 419 -30.35 -10.68 -2.36
CA HIS A 419 -30.16 -9.98 -3.63
C HIS A 419 -31.52 -9.59 -4.21
N THR A 420 -32.07 -8.46 -3.74
CA THR A 420 -33.25 -7.81 -4.34
C THR A 420 -32.96 -6.36 -4.67
N ASN A 421 -33.73 -5.79 -5.61
CA ASN A 421 -33.52 -4.41 -6.05
C ASN A 421 -34.11 -3.35 -5.09
N ASN A 422 -34.94 -3.77 -4.13
CA ASN A 422 -35.54 -2.92 -3.12
C ASN A 422 -35.98 -3.74 -1.89
N ALA A 423 -36.25 -3.06 -0.78
CA ALA A 423 -36.64 -3.67 0.49
C ALA A 423 -37.97 -4.44 0.39
N ALA A 424 -38.98 -3.89 -0.30
CA ALA A 424 -40.28 -4.55 -0.46
C ALA A 424 -40.18 -5.90 -1.22
N GLY A 425 -39.18 -6.04 -2.09
CA GLY A 425 -38.88 -7.27 -2.84
C GLY A 425 -38.38 -8.43 -1.99
N VAL A 426 -38.02 -8.20 -0.72
CA VAL A 426 -37.60 -9.27 0.22
C VAL A 426 -38.73 -10.27 0.47
N VAL A 427 -39.96 -9.78 0.68
CA VAL A 427 -41.11 -10.64 1.01
C VAL A 427 -41.45 -11.59 -0.16
N PRO A 428 -41.68 -11.11 -1.41
CA PRO A 428 -41.86 -11.99 -2.56
C PRO A 428 -40.70 -12.95 -2.75
N ARG A 429 -39.45 -12.50 -2.54
CA ARG A 429 -38.28 -13.35 -2.71
C ARG A 429 -38.24 -14.52 -1.73
N LEU A 430 -38.63 -14.31 -0.46
CA LEU A 430 -38.75 -15.39 0.52
C LEU A 430 -39.89 -16.36 0.18
N LEU A 431 -41.02 -15.84 -0.32
CA LEU A 431 -42.13 -16.67 -0.81
C LEU A 431 -41.73 -17.53 -2.03
N ASP A 432 -40.97 -16.95 -2.98
CA ASP A 432 -40.44 -17.67 -4.14
C ASP A 432 -39.45 -18.77 -3.74
N MET A 433 -38.70 -18.55 -2.65
CA MET A 433 -37.86 -19.57 -2.02
C MET A 433 -38.67 -20.60 -1.22
N GLY A 434 -39.99 -20.47 -1.16
CA GLY A 434 -40.89 -21.46 -0.57
C GLY A 434 -41.00 -21.39 0.95
N VAL A 435 -40.73 -20.22 1.54
CA VAL A 435 -41.07 -19.90 2.93
C VAL A 435 -42.59 -19.71 3.04
N GLU A 436 -43.19 -20.28 4.08
CA GLU A 436 -44.64 -20.20 4.30
C GLU A 436 -45.06 -18.78 4.71
N GLN A 437 -46.05 -18.23 4.01
CA GLN A 437 -46.45 -16.82 4.14
C GLN A 437 -46.82 -16.40 5.56
N PHE A 438 -47.46 -17.28 6.34
CA PHE A 438 -47.89 -16.95 7.70
C PHE A 438 -46.73 -16.82 8.70
N LEU A 439 -45.54 -17.32 8.37
CA LEU A 439 -44.35 -17.19 9.21
C LEU A 439 -43.71 -15.79 9.11
N LEU A 440 -43.83 -15.14 7.95
CA LEU A 440 -43.11 -13.90 7.64
C LEU A 440 -43.47 -12.72 8.56
N PRO A 441 -44.75 -12.44 8.92
CA PRO A 441 -45.08 -11.29 9.76
C PRO A 441 -44.51 -11.36 11.18
N VAL A 442 -44.23 -12.57 11.68
CA VAL A 442 -43.67 -12.78 13.02
C VAL A 442 -42.14 -12.86 12.96
N ALA A 443 -41.59 -13.37 11.86
CA ALA A 443 -40.15 -13.54 11.70
C ALA A 443 -39.41 -12.25 11.29
N LEU A 444 -40.01 -11.36 10.49
CA LEU A 444 -39.34 -10.16 9.92
C LEU A 444 -39.42 -8.90 10.79
#